data_AF-A0A1H3WCX5-F1
#
_entry.id   AF-A0A1H3WCX5-F1
#
_cell.length_a   1.000
_cell.length_b   1.000
_cell.length_c   1.000
_cell.angle_alpha   90.00
_cell.angle_beta   90.00
_cell.angle_gamma   90.00
#
_symmetry.space_group_name_H-M   'P 1'
#
loop_
_entity.id
_entity.type
_entity.pdbx_description
1 polymer ?
#
loop_
_entity_poly.entity_id
_entity_poly.type
_entity_poly.pdbx_seq_one_letter_code
_entity_poly.pdbx_strand_id
1 'polypeptide(L)'
;MRVLLVADDPEARSDFVAGWHDRRPETDMSHVPGSELSPDQLPALWRVGSQLDVAGEDARQEPLSSTAPLVPDVIDLLTAAESHDVTVVAGLTVMHDGGQGVFTALDLNEREALKRVAPRMTIGAVDHAPLLGLHSRSAQLATTGAVSHDDAQRHDAAIGQFVAEVSREFGSSPRIARLEGSGTAGGVAFLLAAAGARLVTFPTAIAEHYGWSDLVQDADLTIVLTDESDPTALLSGWAATLGGYSMESGTPLALVGNVTGLPRRHLASIGVSDYYVRAERSYREVGRALAATWIRA
;
A
#
# COMPACT_ATOMS: atom_id res chain seq x y z
N MET A 1 -20.11 -22.29 4.33
CA MET A 1 -19.28 -21.71 3.25
C MET A 1 -18.61 -20.50 3.84
N ARG A 2 -17.28 -20.42 3.77
CA ARG A 2 -16.51 -19.29 4.26
C ARG A 2 -16.19 -18.37 3.09
N VAL A 3 -16.58 -17.11 3.22
CA VAL A 3 -16.34 -16.07 2.21
C VAL A 3 -15.51 -14.97 2.85
N LEU A 4 -14.38 -14.65 2.23
CA LEU A 4 -13.61 -13.47 2.61
C LEU A 4 -14.04 -12.27 1.78
N LEU A 5 -14.26 -11.15 2.45
CA LEU A 5 -14.68 -9.90 1.82
C LEU A 5 -13.68 -8.79 2.12
N VAL A 6 -13.12 -8.21 1.06
CA VAL A 6 -12.39 -6.94 1.11
C VAL A 6 -13.32 -5.84 0.59
N ALA A 7 -13.46 -4.77 1.35
CA ALA A 7 -14.22 -3.59 0.97
C ALA A 7 -13.68 -2.36 1.72
N ASP A 8 -13.33 -1.31 0.98
CA ASP A 8 -12.81 -0.07 1.57
C ASP A 8 -13.92 0.74 2.28
N ASP A 9 -15.17 0.59 1.84
CA ASP A 9 -16.34 1.27 2.41
C ASP A 9 -17.15 0.32 3.33
N PRO A 10 -17.26 0.63 4.65
CA PRO A 10 -18.08 -0.13 5.58
C PRO A 10 -19.57 -0.19 5.21
N GLU A 11 -20.11 0.83 4.55
CA GLU A 11 -21.52 0.86 4.14
C GLU A 11 -21.76 -0.08 2.95
N ALA A 12 -20.96 0.03 1.89
CA ALA A 12 -20.95 -0.92 0.77
C ALA A 12 -20.81 -2.37 1.24
N ARG A 13 -19.90 -2.62 2.19
CA ARG A 13 -19.71 -3.93 2.83
C ARG A 13 -20.99 -4.44 3.49
N SER A 14 -21.59 -3.62 4.35
CA SER A 14 -22.81 -3.97 5.09
C SER A 14 -23.98 -4.27 4.14
N ASP A 15 -24.18 -3.42 3.13
CA ASP A 15 -25.24 -3.58 2.14
C ASP A 15 -25.05 -4.86 1.30
N PHE A 16 -23.81 -5.12 0.86
CA PHE A 16 -23.46 -6.36 0.14
C PHE A 16 -23.73 -7.61 0.97
N VAL A 17 -23.25 -7.64 2.22
CA VAL A 17 -23.44 -8.77 3.17
C VAL A 17 -24.93 -9.04 3.41
N ALA A 18 -25.73 -7.98 3.59
CA ALA A 18 -27.18 -8.12 3.72
C ALA A 18 -27.83 -8.77 2.48
N GLY A 19 -27.38 -8.36 1.29
CA GLY A 19 -27.84 -8.94 0.02
C GLY A 19 -27.47 -10.41 -0.14
N TRP A 20 -26.24 -10.75 0.24
CA TRP A 20 -25.76 -12.14 0.25
C TRP A 20 -26.62 -13.01 1.18
N HIS A 21 -26.82 -12.58 2.42
CA HIS A 21 -27.58 -13.33 3.42
C HIS A 21 -29.08 -13.42 3.15
N ASP A 22 -29.67 -12.52 2.35
CA ASP A 22 -31.04 -12.69 1.84
C ASP A 22 -31.20 -14.02 1.05
N ARG A 23 -30.10 -14.59 0.54
CA ARG A 23 -30.08 -15.87 -0.22
C ARG A 23 -29.36 -17.00 0.48
N ARG A 24 -28.29 -16.69 1.22
CA ARG A 24 -27.38 -17.65 1.85
C ARG A 24 -27.09 -17.27 3.30
N PRO A 25 -28.10 -17.30 4.20
CA PRO A 25 -27.93 -16.91 5.61
C PRO A 25 -26.93 -17.79 6.38
N GLU A 26 -26.62 -18.98 5.88
CA GLU A 26 -25.66 -19.94 6.45
C GLU A 26 -24.20 -19.65 6.09
N THR A 27 -23.93 -18.63 5.27
CA THR A 27 -22.56 -18.26 4.90
C THR A 27 -21.85 -17.63 6.09
N ASP A 28 -20.61 -18.01 6.32
CA ASP A 28 -19.70 -17.31 7.20
C ASP A 28 -18.95 -16.26 6.36
N MET A 29 -19.38 -15.01 6.41
CA MET A 29 -18.70 -13.90 5.74
C MET A 29 -17.82 -13.16 6.72
N SER A 30 -16.52 -13.15 6.45
CA SER A 30 -15.53 -12.47 7.27
C SER A 30 -14.88 -11.33 6.48
N HIS A 31 -14.71 -10.18 7.15
CA HIS A 31 -13.93 -9.08 6.59
C HIS A 31 -12.43 -9.37 6.76
N VAL A 32 -11.65 -9.02 5.75
CA VAL A 32 -10.20 -9.22 5.83
C VAL A 32 -9.56 -8.12 6.68
N PRO A 33 -8.76 -8.43 7.72
CA PRO A 33 -8.18 -7.41 8.59
C PRO A 33 -7.24 -6.45 7.85
N GLY A 34 -7.38 -5.15 8.12
CA GLY A 34 -6.53 -4.09 7.59
C GLY A 34 -6.96 -3.57 6.22
N SER A 35 -7.95 -4.19 5.54
CA SER A 35 -8.44 -3.67 4.26
C SER A 35 -9.34 -2.43 4.40
N GLU A 36 -9.74 -2.08 5.62
CA GLU A 36 -10.47 -0.84 5.93
C GLU A 36 -9.58 0.40 5.99
N LEU A 37 -8.26 0.22 5.94
CA LEU A 37 -7.30 1.31 6.06
C LEU A 37 -7.27 2.14 4.77
N SER A 38 -7.60 3.41 4.89
CA SER A 38 -7.53 4.36 3.79
C SER A 38 -6.14 5.01 3.71
N PRO A 39 -5.44 4.92 2.55
CA PRO A 39 -4.14 5.57 2.34
C PRO A 39 -4.08 7.05 2.73
N ASP A 40 -5.16 7.79 2.49
CA ASP A 40 -5.23 9.25 2.74
C ASP A 40 -5.30 9.61 4.23
N GLN A 41 -5.55 8.64 5.10
CA GLN A 41 -5.65 8.82 6.54
C GLN A 41 -4.38 8.40 7.30
N LEU A 42 -3.43 7.80 6.59
CA LEU A 42 -2.20 7.30 7.20
C LEU A 42 -1.17 8.42 7.33
N PRO A 43 -0.43 8.49 8.46
CA PRO A 43 0.68 9.42 8.60
C PRO A 43 1.81 9.03 7.64
N ALA A 44 2.80 9.92 7.47
CA ALA A 44 3.93 9.68 6.57
C ALA A 44 4.66 8.37 6.87
N LEU A 45 4.79 7.99 8.15
CA LEU A 45 5.25 6.66 8.56
C LEU A 45 4.32 6.12 9.65
N TRP A 46 3.84 4.90 9.47
CA TRP A 46 3.02 4.21 10.45
C TRP A 46 3.51 2.78 10.67
N ARG A 47 3.75 2.40 11.92
CA ARG A 47 4.06 1.01 12.27
C ARG A 47 2.76 0.23 12.43
N VAL A 48 2.55 -0.79 11.61
CA VAL A 48 1.34 -1.62 11.72
C VAL A 48 1.28 -2.28 13.10
N GLY A 49 0.13 -2.18 13.76
CA GLY A 49 -0.09 -2.65 15.13
C GLY A 49 0.21 -1.63 16.23
N SER A 50 0.74 -0.43 15.90
CA SER A 50 0.71 0.71 16.83
C SER A 50 -0.63 1.44 16.78
N GLN A 51 -0.88 2.30 17.76
CA GLN A 51 -1.99 3.25 17.70
C GLN A 51 -1.84 4.09 16.42
N LEU A 52 -2.93 4.20 15.65
CA LEU A 52 -2.99 5.08 14.50
C LEU A 52 -3.37 6.47 15.00
N ASP A 53 -2.38 7.33 15.15
CA ASP A 53 -2.62 8.75 15.32
C ASP A 53 -2.96 9.31 13.93
N VAL A 54 -4.27 9.40 13.66
CA VAL A 54 -4.79 9.96 12.40
C VAL A 54 -4.13 11.31 12.19
N ALA A 55 -3.49 11.50 11.03
CA ALA A 55 -2.68 12.66 10.71
C ALA A 55 -3.40 13.98 11.06
N GLY A 56 -3.10 14.51 12.23
CA GLY A 56 -3.56 15.81 12.68
C GLY A 56 -2.63 16.86 12.10
N GLU A 57 -3.13 17.63 11.13
CA GLU A 57 -2.47 18.86 10.62
C GLU A 57 -1.18 18.73 9.77
N ASP A 58 -0.89 17.59 9.11
CA ASP A 58 0.19 17.53 8.09
C ASP A 58 -0.10 18.41 6.84
N ALA A 59 -1.36 18.84 6.66
CA ALA A 59 -1.81 19.72 5.58
C ALA A 59 -1.18 21.12 5.55
N ARG A 60 -0.27 21.46 6.49
CA ARG A 60 0.43 22.75 6.56
C ARG A 60 1.91 22.69 6.16
N GLN A 61 2.43 21.53 5.77
CA GLN A 61 3.84 21.41 5.40
C GLN A 61 4.09 21.97 3.99
N GLU A 62 5.20 22.69 3.82
CA GLU A 62 5.60 23.21 2.51
C GLU A 62 6.08 22.05 1.61
N PRO A 63 5.71 22.03 0.32
CA PRO A 63 6.25 21.06 -0.62
C PRO A 63 7.79 21.10 -0.66
N LEU A 64 8.43 19.94 -0.86
CA LEU A 64 9.90 19.80 -0.89
C LEU A 64 10.60 20.17 0.44
N SER A 65 9.84 20.32 1.53
CA SER A 65 10.40 20.50 2.86
C SER A 65 11.08 19.22 3.36
N SER A 66 11.86 19.37 4.43
CA SER A 66 12.70 18.31 4.96
C SER A 66 11.91 17.21 5.65
N THR A 67 12.39 15.97 5.53
CA THR A 67 11.88 14.80 6.25
C THR A 67 12.39 14.69 7.69
N ALA A 68 13.23 15.62 8.17
CA ALA A 68 13.75 15.63 9.54
C ALA A 68 12.68 15.49 10.66
N PRO A 69 11.43 15.99 10.51
CA PRO A 69 10.39 15.74 11.50
C PRO A 69 10.04 14.25 11.72
N LEU A 70 10.37 13.36 10.77
CA LEU A 70 10.11 11.92 10.83
C LEU A 70 11.19 11.13 11.60
N VAL A 71 12.21 11.80 12.15
CA VAL A 71 13.28 11.14 12.92
C VAL A 71 12.74 10.34 14.11
N PRO A 72 11.82 10.86 14.95
CA PRO A 72 11.26 10.09 16.07
C PRO A 72 10.60 8.78 15.61
N ASP A 73 9.82 8.83 14.52
CA ASP A 73 9.18 7.64 13.96
C ASP A 73 10.22 6.61 13.51
N VAL A 74 11.29 7.06 12.86
CA VAL A 74 12.39 6.17 12.45
C VAL A 74 13.09 5.55 13.65
N ILE A 75 13.36 6.30 14.72
CA ILE A 75 13.95 5.76 15.96
C ILE A 75 13.04 4.72 16.61
N ASP A 76 11.73 4.97 16.62
CA ASP A 76 10.74 4.01 17.14
C ASP A 76 10.73 2.72 16.30
N LEU A 77 10.86 2.83 14.97
CA LEU A 77 10.99 1.68 14.07
C LEU A 77 12.29 0.90 14.34
N LEU A 78 13.42 1.58 14.53
CA LEU A 78 14.70 0.94 14.86
C LEU A 78 14.56 0.13 16.15
N THR A 79 14.03 0.75 17.20
CA THR A 79 13.84 0.14 18.51
C THR A 79 12.94 -1.10 18.43
N ALA A 80 11.84 -1.02 17.67
CA ALA A 80 10.94 -2.16 17.46
C ALA A 80 11.62 -3.32 16.73
N ALA A 81 12.39 -3.01 15.68
CA ALA A 81 13.04 -4.00 14.83
C ALA A 81 14.23 -4.71 15.50
N GLU A 82 14.71 -4.23 16.65
CA GLU A 82 15.69 -4.97 17.45
C GLU A 82 15.09 -6.28 17.99
N SER A 83 13.80 -6.30 18.30
CA SER A 83 13.15 -7.44 18.97
C SER A 83 12.40 -8.35 18.01
N HIS A 84 11.70 -7.80 17.02
CA HIS A 84 10.83 -8.56 16.12
C HIS A 84 10.84 -7.97 14.71
N ASP A 85 10.21 -8.65 13.76
CA ASP A 85 10.04 -8.11 12.42
C ASP A 85 8.97 -7.02 12.45
N VAL A 86 9.14 -5.99 11.60
CA VAL A 86 8.31 -4.78 11.65
C VAL A 86 7.70 -4.53 10.27
N THR A 87 6.39 -4.35 10.23
CA THR A 87 5.69 -3.83 9.07
C THR A 87 5.45 -2.33 9.26
N VAL A 88 5.84 -1.56 8.26
CA VAL A 88 5.68 -0.10 8.22
C VAL A 88 4.89 0.25 6.98
N VAL A 89 3.96 1.19 7.11
CA VAL A 89 3.33 1.82 5.95
C VAL A 89 3.94 3.20 5.79
N ALA A 90 4.45 3.46 4.58
CA ALA A 90 4.88 4.79 4.19
C ALA A 90 3.68 5.49 3.54
N GLY A 91 3.16 6.51 4.20
CA GLY A 91 1.99 7.28 3.79
C GLY A 91 2.30 8.42 2.81
N LEU A 92 1.24 9.12 2.40
CA LEU A 92 1.34 10.30 1.53
C LEU A 92 1.87 11.50 2.33
N THR A 93 2.76 12.27 1.72
CA THR A 93 3.24 13.54 2.28
C THR A 93 3.69 14.48 1.17
N VAL A 94 3.67 15.78 1.47
CA VAL A 94 4.23 16.84 0.61
C VAL A 94 5.70 17.15 0.95
N MET A 95 6.19 16.71 2.13
CA MET A 95 7.62 16.70 2.43
C MET A 95 8.33 15.83 1.41
N HIS A 96 9.45 16.31 0.90
CA HIS A 96 10.22 15.55 -0.07
C HIS A 96 11.63 16.12 -0.16
N ASP A 97 12.57 15.52 0.56
CA ASP A 97 14.01 15.80 0.44
C ASP A 97 14.81 14.52 0.13
N GLY A 98 14.11 13.47 -0.29
CA GLY A 98 14.69 12.17 -0.57
C GLY A 98 15.03 11.34 0.66
N GLY A 99 14.56 11.74 1.86
CA GLY A 99 14.96 11.14 3.14
C GLY A 99 16.24 11.75 3.71
N GLN A 100 16.75 12.83 3.12
CA GLN A 100 18.00 13.47 3.53
C GLN A 100 17.92 14.06 4.93
N GLY A 101 16.77 14.65 5.30
CA GLY A 101 16.53 15.20 6.63
C GLY A 101 16.67 14.15 7.72
N VAL A 102 16.00 13.01 7.54
CA VAL A 102 16.17 11.85 8.43
C VAL A 102 17.63 11.40 8.46
N PHE A 103 18.22 11.12 7.30
CA PHE A 103 19.59 10.58 7.24
C PHE A 103 20.60 11.48 7.93
N THR A 104 20.50 12.80 7.74
CA THR A 104 21.43 13.78 8.32
C THR A 104 21.26 13.90 9.83
N ALA A 105 20.01 13.79 10.32
CA ALA A 105 19.69 13.89 11.74
C ALA A 105 20.07 12.62 12.52
N LEU A 106 20.06 11.45 11.88
CA LEU A 106 20.56 10.22 12.50
C LEU A 106 22.08 10.29 12.71
N ASP A 107 22.52 9.97 13.92
CA ASP A 107 23.94 9.83 14.25
C ASP A 107 24.54 8.55 13.65
N LEU A 108 25.86 8.37 13.81
CA LEU A 108 26.55 7.20 13.26
C LEU A 108 26.05 5.88 13.86
N ASN A 109 25.75 5.84 15.16
CA ASN A 109 25.27 4.63 15.81
C ASN A 109 23.86 4.28 15.35
N GLU A 110 23.00 5.29 15.15
CA GLU A 110 21.64 5.13 14.65
C GLU A 110 21.63 4.66 13.18
N ARG A 111 22.54 5.15 12.33
CA ARG A 111 22.69 4.64 10.96
C ARG A 111 23.20 3.20 10.91
N GLU A 112 24.16 2.85 11.77
CA GLU A 112 24.62 1.45 11.89
C GLU A 112 23.53 0.54 12.46
N ALA A 113 22.73 1.03 13.41
CA ALA A 113 21.55 0.33 13.90
C ALA A 113 20.54 0.11 12.77
N LEU A 114 20.22 1.16 11.99
CA LEU A 114 19.35 1.07 10.82
C LEU A 114 19.82 0.01 9.83
N LYS A 115 21.09 0.04 9.43
CA LYS A 115 21.69 -0.97 8.54
C LYS A 115 21.54 -2.40 9.07
N ARG A 116 21.67 -2.58 10.39
CA ARG A 116 21.57 -3.89 11.05
C ARG A 116 20.13 -4.41 11.10
N VAL A 117 19.14 -3.55 11.36
CA VAL A 117 17.75 -3.98 11.61
C VAL A 117 16.83 -3.83 10.40
N ALA A 118 17.17 -2.99 9.42
CA ALA A 118 16.36 -2.78 8.22
C ALA A 118 15.97 -4.08 7.48
N PRO A 119 16.82 -5.12 7.37
CA PRO A 119 16.42 -6.41 6.78
C PRO A 119 15.21 -7.10 7.44
N ARG A 120 14.84 -6.68 8.66
CA ARG A 120 13.66 -7.17 9.40
C ARG A 120 12.42 -6.30 9.18
N MET A 121 12.52 -5.29 8.32
CA MET A 121 11.46 -4.35 8.03
C MET A 121 10.83 -4.63 6.66
N THR A 122 9.51 -4.61 6.60
CA THR A 122 8.74 -4.54 5.36
C THR A 122 8.04 -3.20 5.29
N ILE A 123 8.27 -2.46 4.20
CA ILE A 123 7.69 -1.15 3.94
C ILE A 123 6.60 -1.29 2.88
N GLY A 124 5.36 -1.01 3.25
CA GLY A 124 4.24 -0.86 2.33
C GLY A 124 4.13 0.57 1.85
N ALA A 125 4.40 0.82 0.57
CA ALA A 125 4.22 2.13 -0.04
C ALA A 125 2.78 2.34 -0.50
N VAL A 126 2.15 3.43 -0.06
CA VAL A 126 0.77 3.80 -0.46
C VAL A 126 0.67 4.40 -1.87
N ASP A 127 1.80 4.78 -2.46
CA ASP A 127 1.91 5.38 -3.79
C ASP A 127 3.02 4.65 -4.56
N HIS A 128 2.97 4.72 -5.89
CA HIS A 128 3.91 4.09 -6.81
C HIS A 128 5.05 5.02 -7.24
N ALA A 129 5.03 6.30 -6.84
CA ALA A 129 6.06 7.26 -7.18
C ALA A 129 7.47 6.75 -6.80
N PRO A 130 8.38 6.54 -7.78
CA PRO A 130 9.78 6.35 -7.45
C PRO A 130 10.38 7.65 -6.88
N LEU A 131 11.51 7.50 -6.20
CA LEU A 131 12.23 8.65 -5.66
C LEU A 131 12.82 9.50 -6.78
N LEU A 132 13.38 8.86 -7.81
CA LEU A 132 14.02 9.50 -8.95
C LEU A 132 13.50 8.94 -10.27
N GLY A 133 13.54 9.76 -11.32
CA GLY A 133 13.20 9.35 -12.68
C GLY A 133 12.21 10.31 -13.33
N LEU A 134 11.71 9.94 -14.51
CA LEU A 134 10.81 10.81 -15.29
C LEU A 134 9.43 11.01 -14.65
N HIS A 135 9.05 10.12 -13.73
CA HIS A 135 7.80 10.14 -12.97
C HIS A 135 8.09 10.10 -11.47
N SER A 136 9.21 10.72 -11.05
CA SER A 136 9.59 10.85 -9.65
C SER A 136 8.52 11.57 -8.82
N ARG A 137 8.66 11.47 -7.49
CA ARG A 137 7.81 12.23 -6.58
C ARG A 137 7.89 13.75 -6.82
N SER A 138 9.08 14.31 -7.11
CA SER A 138 9.20 15.72 -7.52
C SER A 138 8.43 16.03 -8.80
N ALA A 139 8.50 15.16 -9.82
CA ALA A 139 7.74 15.36 -11.05
C ALA A 139 6.21 15.34 -10.79
N GLN A 140 5.73 14.45 -9.93
CA GLN A 140 4.32 14.42 -9.54
C GLN A 140 3.90 15.69 -8.80
N LEU A 141 4.71 16.21 -7.86
CA LEU A 141 4.43 17.48 -7.19
C LEU A 141 4.34 18.66 -8.18
N ALA A 142 5.11 18.63 -9.27
CA ALA A 142 4.96 19.63 -10.33
C ALA A 142 3.65 19.48 -11.10
N THR A 143 3.20 18.25 -11.38
CA THR A 143 1.93 18.02 -12.10
C THR A 143 0.69 18.48 -11.32
N THR A 144 0.75 18.50 -9.99
CA THR A 144 -0.33 19.02 -9.15
C THR A 144 -0.26 20.55 -8.97
N GLY A 145 0.79 21.20 -9.47
CA GLY A 145 1.04 22.63 -9.30
C GLY A 145 1.58 23.01 -7.93
N ALA A 146 1.97 22.03 -7.09
CA ALA A 146 2.55 22.29 -5.78
C ALA A 146 3.94 22.95 -5.88
N VAL A 147 4.68 22.68 -6.97
CA VAL A 147 5.97 23.29 -7.29
C VAL A 147 6.10 23.55 -8.79
N SER A 148 7.04 24.40 -9.19
CA SER A 148 7.37 24.57 -10.61
C SER A 148 8.11 23.35 -11.17
N HIS A 149 8.00 23.10 -12.48
CA HIS A 149 8.76 22.04 -13.14
C HIS A 149 10.29 22.23 -13.01
N ASP A 150 10.78 23.47 -13.07
CA ASP A 150 12.19 23.79 -12.90
C ASP A 150 12.69 23.52 -11.48
N ASP A 151 11.86 23.84 -10.46
CA ASP A 151 12.18 23.51 -9.06
C ASP A 151 12.20 21.99 -8.87
N ALA A 152 11.19 21.27 -9.38
CA ALA A 152 11.14 19.82 -9.31
C ALA A 152 12.37 19.16 -9.97
N GLN A 153 12.79 19.63 -11.14
CA GLN A 153 13.96 19.08 -11.83
C GLN A 153 15.28 19.38 -11.09
N ARG A 154 15.44 20.60 -10.54
CA ARG A 154 16.60 20.95 -9.71
C ARG A 154 16.63 20.10 -8.44
N HIS A 155 15.47 19.85 -7.85
CA HIS A 155 15.33 19.05 -6.65
C HIS A 155 15.69 17.58 -6.89
N ASP A 156 15.17 16.98 -7.96
CA ASP A 156 15.52 15.61 -8.39
C ASP A 156 17.03 15.45 -8.62
N ALA A 157 17.68 16.46 -9.22
CA ALA A 157 19.12 16.44 -9.43
C ALA A 157 19.91 16.47 -8.10
N ALA A 158 19.44 17.22 -7.11
CA ALA A 158 20.04 17.26 -5.78
C ALA A 158 19.84 15.93 -5.03
N ILE A 159 18.63 15.36 -5.05
CA ILE A 159 18.34 14.02 -4.49
C ILE A 159 19.22 12.96 -5.18
N GLY A 160 19.46 13.08 -6.49
CA GLY A 160 20.37 12.18 -7.22
C GLY A 160 21.78 12.11 -6.64
N GLN A 161 22.32 13.22 -6.14
CA GLN A 161 23.62 13.24 -5.48
C GLN A 161 23.56 12.56 -4.11
N PHE A 162 22.51 12.85 -3.33
CA PHE A 162 22.26 12.23 -2.03
C PHE A 162 22.08 10.71 -2.13
N VAL A 163 21.35 10.21 -3.14
CA VAL A 163 21.18 8.77 -3.38
C VAL A 163 22.54 8.06 -3.54
N ALA A 164 23.51 8.69 -4.21
CA ALA A 164 24.85 8.12 -4.37
C ALA A 164 25.62 8.06 -3.03
N GLU A 165 25.37 8.98 -2.11
CA GLU A 165 25.93 8.98 -0.76
C GLU A 165 25.33 7.84 0.08
N VAL A 166 24.00 7.77 0.17
CA VAL A 166 23.28 6.73 0.93
C VAL A 166 23.60 5.33 0.42
N SER A 167 23.65 5.16 -0.91
CA SER A 167 23.98 3.86 -1.52
C SER A 167 25.39 3.41 -1.14
N ARG A 168 26.33 4.34 -1.02
CA ARG A 168 27.70 4.03 -0.58
C ARG A 168 27.76 3.66 0.89
N GLU A 169 27.04 4.41 1.74
CA GLU A 169 26.98 4.17 3.19
C GLU A 169 26.44 2.77 3.52
N PHE A 170 25.32 2.40 2.90
CA PHE A 170 24.68 1.10 3.16
C PHE A 170 25.20 -0.03 2.25
N GLY A 171 26.01 0.28 1.25
CA GLY A 171 26.52 -0.71 0.29
C GLY A 171 25.44 -1.24 -0.65
N SER A 172 24.41 -0.44 -0.93
CA SER A 172 23.24 -0.82 -1.72
C SER A 172 23.29 -0.27 -3.15
N SER A 173 22.36 -0.71 -4.00
CA SER A 173 22.30 -0.22 -5.38
C SER A 173 21.58 1.13 -5.45
N PRO A 174 22.12 2.15 -6.16
CA PRO A 174 21.40 3.40 -6.39
C PRO A 174 20.13 3.20 -7.25
N ARG A 175 19.95 2.02 -7.85
CA ARG A 175 18.71 1.67 -8.57
C ARG A 175 17.51 1.54 -7.65
N ILE A 176 17.70 1.37 -6.34
CA ILE A 176 16.61 1.34 -5.34
C ILE A 176 15.80 2.64 -5.40
N ALA A 177 16.43 3.78 -5.68
CA ALA A 177 15.74 5.06 -5.86
C ALA A 177 14.78 5.13 -7.06
N ARG A 178 14.78 4.11 -7.92
CA ARG A 178 13.87 4.00 -9.09
C ARG A 178 12.81 2.91 -8.90
N LEU A 179 12.79 2.24 -7.75
CA LEU A 179 11.73 1.29 -7.44
C LEU A 179 10.43 2.05 -7.21
N GLU A 180 9.32 1.46 -7.62
CA GLU A 180 8.00 2.00 -7.33
C GLU A 180 7.81 2.15 -5.81
N GLY A 181 7.25 3.28 -5.40
CA GLY A 181 7.01 3.62 -3.99
C GLY A 181 8.26 4.03 -3.21
N SER A 182 9.45 4.07 -3.82
CA SER A 182 10.66 4.52 -3.11
C SER A 182 10.62 6.01 -2.78
N GLY A 183 9.77 6.80 -3.44
CA GLY A 183 9.57 8.22 -3.19
C GLY A 183 8.55 8.54 -2.09
N THR A 184 7.84 7.53 -1.59
CA THR A 184 6.82 7.69 -0.53
C THR A 184 7.45 8.10 0.80
N ALA A 185 6.65 8.72 1.69
CA ALA A 185 7.15 9.35 2.92
C ALA A 185 8.31 10.34 2.67
N GLY A 186 8.25 11.08 1.56
CA GLY A 186 9.26 12.05 1.17
C GLY A 186 10.63 11.46 0.79
N GLY A 187 10.71 10.15 0.56
CA GLY A 187 11.94 9.42 0.28
C GLY A 187 12.49 8.62 1.45
N VAL A 188 11.83 8.63 2.62
CA VAL A 188 12.22 7.76 3.73
C VAL A 188 12.03 6.27 3.36
N ALA A 189 11.07 5.93 2.51
CA ALA A 189 10.93 4.58 1.97
C ALA A 189 12.20 4.12 1.22
N PHE A 190 12.79 4.97 0.37
CA PHE A 190 14.09 4.72 -0.25
C PHE A 190 15.19 4.53 0.78
N LEU A 191 15.27 5.41 1.79
CA LEU A 191 16.32 5.34 2.81
C LEU A 191 16.30 3.98 3.55
N LEU A 192 15.12 3.55 4.00
CA LEU A 192 14.93 2.26 4.67
C LEU A 192 15.25 1.09 3.73
N ALA A 193 14.79 1.14 2.48
CA ALA A 193 15.08 0.12 1.48
C ALA A 193 16.58 0.04 1.13
N ALA A 194 17.26 1.19 1.04
CA ALA A 194 18.69 1.27 0.81
C ALA A 194 19.50 0.69 1.98
N ALA A 195 18.98 0.77 3.21
CA ALA A 195 19.55 0.11 4.38
C ALA A 195 19.26 -1.40 4.45
N GLY A 196 18.36 -1.92 3.62
CA GLY A 196 18.07 -3.35 3.51
C GLY A 196 16.61 -3.75 3.76
N ALA A 197 15.71 -2.80 4.04
CA ALA A 197 14.29 -3.10 4.19
C ALA A 197 13.67 -3.55 2.86
N ARG A 198 12.63 -4.38 2.94
CA ARG A 198 11.89 -4.81 1.76
C ARG A 198 10.80 -3.81 1.45
N LEU A 199 10.83 -3.23 0.25
CA LEU A 199 9.80 -2.34 -0.25
C LEU A 199 8.75 -3.12 -1.07
N VAL A 200 7.48 -3.00 -0.70
CA VAL A 200 6.32 -3.61 -1.36
C VAL A 200 5.16 -2.61 -1.44
N THR A 201 4.07 -2.98 -2.11
CA THR A 201 2.85 -2.15 -2.09
C THR A 201 2.20 -2.17 -0.71
N PHE A 202 1.48 -1.10 -0.36
CA PHE A 202 0.73 -1.01 0.88
C PHE A 202 -0.19 -2.22 1.13
N PRO A 203 -1.04 -2.63 0.18
CA PRO A 203 -1.86 -3.83 0.34
C PRO A 203 -1.07 -5.10 0.63
N THR A 204 0.07 -5.29 -0.04
CA THR A 204 0.94 -6.46 0.19
C THR A 204 1.49 -6.48 1.61
N ALA A 205 2.00 -5.34 2.10
CA ALA A 205 2.54 -5.23 3.46
C ALA A 205 1.47 -5.54 4.53
N ILE A 206 0.24 -5.04 4.35
CA ILE A 206 -0.89 -5.33 5.24
C ILE A 206 -1.26 -6.80 5.19
N ALA A 207 -1.34 -7.38 3.98
CA ALA A 207 -1.71 -8.77 3.80
C ALA A 207 -0.73 -9.74 4.47
N GLU A 208 0.57 -9.50 4.32
CA GLU A 208 1.60 -10.29 4.98
C GLU A 208 1.57 -10.12 6.51
N HIS A 209 1.35 -8.90 7.00
CA HIS A 209 1.26 -8.63 8.43
C HIS A 209 0.11 -9.39 9.10
N TYR A 210 -1.07 -9.41 8.47
CA TYR A 210 -2.26 -10.08 9.01
C TYR A 210 -2.39 -11.55 8.57
N GLY A 211 -1.40 -12.12 7.88
CA GLY A 211 -1.42 -13.52 7.47
C GLY A 211 -2.54 -13.86 6.49
N TRP A 212 -2.79 -13.01 5.49
CA TRP A 212 -3.89 -13.21 4.53
C TRP A 212 -3.76 -14.52 3.74
N SER A 213 -2.53 -15.02 3.52
CA SER A 213 -2.31 -16.30 2.86
C SER A 213 -3.09 -17.44 3.53
N ASP A 214 -2.99 -17.53 4.87
CA ASP A 214 -3.71 -18.55 5.65
C ASP A 214 -5.23 -18.32 5.56
N LEU A 215 -5.68 -17.07 5.67
CA LEU A 215 -7.11 -16.74 5.56
C LEU A 215 -7.68 -17.18 4.22
N VAL A 216 -6.98 -16.89 3.11
CA VAL A 216 -7.44 -17.18 1.74
C VAL A 216 -7.44 -18.67 1.47
N GLN A 217 -6.44 -19.41 1.95
CA GLN A 217 -6.38 -20.87 1.86
C GLN A 217 -7.58 -21.53 2.56
N ASP A 218 -8.06 -20.91 3.62
CA ASP A 218 -9.15 -21.38 4.46
C ASP A 218 -10.55 -21.00 3.93
N ALA A 219 -10.64 -20.19 2.87
CA ALA A 219 -11.87 -19.66 2.31
C ALA A 219 -12.39 -20.53 1.15
N ASP A 220 -13.72 -20.59 0.98
CA ASP A 220 -14.34 -21.20 -0.21
C ASP A 220 -14.43 -20.19 -1.38
N LEU A 221 -14.37 -18.89 -1.09
CA LEU A 221 -14.48 -17.77 -2.05
C LEU A 221 -13.88 -16.49 -1.45
N THR A 222 -13.16 -15.72 -2.25
CA THR A 222 -12.76 -14.35 -1.94
C THR A 222 -13.52 -13.35 -2.79
N ILE A 223 -13.87 -12.21 -2.22
CA ILE A 223 -14.62 -11.13 -2.88
C ILE A 223 -13.93 -9.81 -2.58
N VAL A 224 -13.72 -9.01 -3.62
CA VAL A 224 -13.24 -7.63 -3.50
C VAL A 224 -14.35 -6.70 -4.00
N LEU A 225 -14.85 -5.84 -3.12
CA LEU A 225 -15.71 -4.71 -3.47
C LEU A 225 -14.81 -3.51 -3.74
N THR A 226 -14.93 -2.92 -4.91
CA THR A 226 -14.15 -1.72 -5.25
C THR A 226 -14.91 -0.82 -6.20
N ASP A 227 -14.86 0.48 -5.97
CA ASP A 227 -15.26 1.48 -6.96
C ASP A 227 -14.05 1.99 -7.77
N GLU A 228 -12.86 1.42 -7.55
CA GLU A 228 -11.66 1.74 -8.32
C GLU A 228 -11.80 1.26 -9.77
N SER A 229 -11.43 2.15 -10.69
CA SER A 229 -11.46 1.89 -12.14
C SER A 229 -10.14 2.19 -12.82
N ASP A 230 -9.19 2.81 -12.11
CA ASP A 230 -7.83 3.00 -12.59
C ASP A 230 -7.13 1.65 -12.71
N PRO A 231 -6.61 1.30 -13.91
CA PRO A 231 -5.87 0.06 -14.12
C PRO A 231 -4.68 -0.11 -13.19
N THR A 232 -3.97 0.96 -12.83
CA THR A 232 -2.77 0.87 -11.98
C THR A 232 -3.17 0.46 -10.57
N ALA A 233 -4.15 1.15 -10.00
CA ALA A 233 -4.67 0.84 -8.67
C ALA A 233 -5.26 -0.57 -8.58
N LEU A 234 -5.91 -1.09 -9.63
CA LEU A 234 -6.37 -2.49 -9.65
C LEU A 234 -5.23 -3.51 -9.71
N LEU A 235 -4.12 -3.19 -10.41
CA LEU A 235 -2.98 -4.07 -10.59
C LEU A 235 -2.01 -4.09 -9.40
N SER A 236 -2.10 -3.13 -8.48
CA SER A 236 -1.24 -3.03 -7.29
C SER A 236 -2.01 -3.02 -5.97
N GLY A 237 -3.34 -2.88 -6.04
CA GLY A 237 -4.26 -2.73 -4.93
C GLY A 237 -4.65 -4.04 -4.23
N TRP A 238 -5.76 -3.97 -3.50
CA TRP A 238 -6.35 -5.12 -2.81
C TRP A 238 -6.71 -6.27 -3.76
N ALA A 239 -7.23 -5.95 -4.95
CA ALA A 239 -7.60 -6.96 -5.95
C ALA A 239 -6.41 -7.80 -6.40
N ALA A 240 -5.30 -7.16 -6.78
CA ALA A 240 -4.09 -7.87 -7.18
C ALA A 240 -3.44 -8.65 -6.03
N THR A 241 -3.43 -8.05 -4.83
CA THR A 241 -2.85 -8.70 -3.64
C THR A 241 -3.63 -9.97 -3.27
N LEU A 242 -4.95 -9.85 -3.12
CA LEU A 242 -5.80 -10.99 -2.78
C LEU A 242 -5.84 -12.02 -3.92
N GLY A 243 -5.76 -11.56 -5.16
CA GLY A 243 -5.70 -12.38 -6.35
C GLY A 243 -4.44 -13.24 -6.44
N GLY A 244 -3.28 -12.72 -6.03
CA GLY A 244 -2.05 -13.51 -5.86
C GLY A 244 -2.24 -14.69 -4.91
N TYR A 245 -2.71 -14.43 -3.69
CA TYR A 245 -3.00 -15.49 -2.71
C TYR A 245 -4.09 -16.46 -3.17
N SER A 246 -5.10 -15.95 -3.87
CA SER A 246 -6.20 -16.75 -4.43
C SER A 246 -5.70 -17.71 -5.51
N MET A 247 -4.79 -17.26 -6.39
CA MET A 247 -4.14 -18.13 -7.39
C MET A 247 -3.25 -19.19 -6.75
N GLU A 248 -2.51 -18.85 -5.70
CA GLU A 248 -1.61 -19.79 -5.00
C GLU A 248 -2.39 -20.89 -4.26
N SER A 249 -3.53 -20.54 -3.66
CA SER A 249 -4.39 -21.46 -2.92
C SER A 249 -5.43 -22.19 -3.78
N GLY A 250 -5.68 -21.70 -5.00
CA GLY A 250 -6.78 -22.18 -5.84
C GLY A 250 -8.16 -21.71 -5.39
N THR A 251 -8.23 -20.74 -4.47
CA THR A 251 -9.49 -20.12 -4.03
C THR A 251 -9.98 -19.16 -5.11
N PRO A 252 -11.25 -19.23 -5.56
CA PRO A 252 -11.75 -18.30 -6.57
C PRO A 252 -11.91 -16.89 -6.00
N LEU A 253 -11.65 -15.87 -6.84
CA LEU A 253 -11.78 -14.45 -6.53
C LEU A 253 -12.82 -13.78 -7.43
N ALA A 254 -13.86 -13.20 -6.81
CA ALA A 254 -14.84 -12.37 -7.48
C ALA A 254 -14.57 -10.87 -7.24
N LEU A 255 -14.46 -10.09 -8.32
CA LEU A 255 -14.36 -8.64 -8.27
C LEU A 255 -15.73 -8.00 -8.48
N VAL A 256 -16.18 -7.16 -7.55
CA VAL A 256 -17.48 -6.49 -7.61
C VAL A 256 -17.27 -4.98 -7.61
N GLY A 257 -17.76 -4.29 -8.63
CA GLY A 257 -17.45 -2.87 -8.76
C GLY A 257 -17.89 -2.23 -10.06
N ASN A 258 -17.50 -0.98 -10.27
CA ASN A 258 -17.66 -0.28 -11.54
C ASN A 258 -16.42 -0.36 -12.43
N VAL A 259 -15.78 -1.53 -12.42
CA VAL A 259 -14.58 -1.81 -13.23
C VAL A 259 -14.99 -1.89 -14.70
N THR A 260 -14.81 -0.79 -15.42
CA THR A 260 -15.08 -0.68 -16.86
C THR A 260 -13.78 -0.53 -17.63
N GLY A 261 -13.75 -1.01 -18.87
CA GLY A 261 -12.60 -0.81 -19.76
C GLY A 261 -11.42 -1.79 -19.60
N LEU A 262 -11.37 -2.61 -18.55
CA LEU A 262 -10.35 -3.65 -18.43
C LEU A 262 -10.70 -4.94 -19.21
N PRO A 263 -9.83 -5.40 -20.12
CA PRO A 263 -9.98 -6.71 -20.75
C PRO A 263 -9.96 -7.84 -19.71
N ARG A 264 -10.80 -8.86 -19.91
CA ARG A 264 -10.85 -10.06 -19.04
C ARG A 264 -9.48 -10.70 -18.81
N ARG A 265 -8.59 -10.69 -19.81
CA ARG A 265 -7.23 -11.22 -19.68
C ARG A 265 -6.38 -10.48 -18.63
N HIS A 266 -6.60 -9.18 -18.42
CA HIS A 266 -5.89 -8.41 -17.40
C HIS A 266 -6.44 -8.73 -16.00
N LEU A 267 -7.75 -8.91 -15.86
CA LEU A 267 -8.36 -9.38 -14.61
C LEU A 267 -7.87 -10.79 -14.26
N ALA A 268 -7.83 -11.69 -15.24
CA ALA A 268 -7.31 -13.05 -15.04
C ALA A 268 -5.81 -13.06 -14.67
N SER A 269 -5.00 -12.13 -15.17
CA SER A 269 -3.57 -12.05 -14.81
C SER A 269 -3.32 -11.63 -13.37
N ILE A 270 -4.32 -11.04 -12.70
CA ILE A 270 -4.29 -10.74 -11.26
C ILE A 270 -5.19 -11.68 -10.46
N GLY A 271 -5.51 -12.87 -10.98
CA GLY A 271 -6.23 -13.91 -10.23
C GLY A 271 -7.74 -13.75 -10.12
N VAL A 272 -8.35 -12.74 -10.77
CA VAL A 272 -9.81 -12.57 -10.76
C VAL A 272 -10.46 -13.63 -11.65
N SER A 273 -11.25 -14.52 -11.04
CA SER A 273 -11.98 -15.58 -11.73
C SER A 273 -13.31 -15.10 -12.30
N ASP A 274 -13.99 -14.18 -11.60
CA ASP A 274 -15.25 -13.59 -12.03
C ASP A 274 -15.30 -12.10 -11.70
N TYR A 275 -16.06 -11.33 -12.49
CA TYR A 275 -16.30 -9.91 -12.20
C TYR A 275 -17.76 -9.54 -12.42
N TYR A 276 -18.28 -8.70 -11.52
CA TYR A 276 -19.67 -8.25 -11.50
C TYR A 276 -19.71 -6.73 -11.53
N VAL A 277 -20.16 -6.19 -12.65
CA VAL A 277 -20.31 -4.74 -12.83
C VAL A 277 -21.51 -4.26 -12.00
N ARG A 278 -21.30 -3.34 -11.05
CA ARG A 278 -22.38 -2.78 -10.23
C ARG A 278 -23.36 -1.96 -11.08
N ALA A 279 -22.83 -1.07 -11.92
CA ALA A 279 -23.61 -0.06 -12.65
C ALA A 279 -24.50 0.74 -11.68
N GLU A 280 -25.79 0.90 -11.97
CA GLU A 280 -26.74 1.63 -11.12
C GLU A 280 -27.30 0.78 -9.95
N ARG A 281 -26.89 -0.49 -9.82
CA ARG A 281 -27.39 -1.39 -8.77
C ARG A 281 -26.79 -1.07 -7.40
N SER A 282 -27.53 -1.40 -6.34
CA SER A 282 -26.96 -1.35 -4.99
C SER A 282 -26.03 -2.54 -4.73
N TYR A 283 -25.15 -2.41 -3.74
CA TYR A 283 -24.29 -3.52 -3.33
C TYR A 283 -25.11 -4.72 -2.82
N ARG A 284 -26.25 -4.49 -2.17
CA ARG A 284 -27.23 -5.52 -1.79
C ARG A 284 -27.80 -6.29 -2.98
N GLU A 285 -28.17 -5.61 -4.06
CA GLU A 285 -28.69 -6.27 -5.25
C GLU A 285 -27.63 -7.16 -5.92
N VAL A 286 -26.39 -6.68 -5.98
CA VAL A 286 -25.27 -7.46 -6.53
C VAL A 286 -24.91 -8.63 -5.63
N GLY A 287 -24.84 -8.43 -4.31
CA GLY A 287 -24.59 -9.50 -3.33
C GLY A 287 -25.64 -10.60 -3.41
N ARG A 288 -26.93 -10.22 -3.54
CA ARG A 288 -28.04 -11.16 -3.75
C ARG A 288 -27.90 -11.95 -5.05
N ALA A 289 -27.50 -11.28 -6.14
CA ALA A 289 -27.31 -11.93 -7.43
C ALA A 289 -26.13 -12.91 -7.42
N LEU A 290 -25.00 -12.50 -6.85
CA LEU A 290 -23.81 -13.35 -6.74
C LEU A 290 -24.05 -14.58 -5.86
N ALA A 291 -24.71 -14.41 -4.72
CA ALA A 291 -25.06 -15.52 -3.84
C ALA A 291 -25.99 -16.55 -4.50
N ALA A 292 -26.77 -16.14 -5.51
CA ALA A 292 -27.66 -17.00 -6.28
C ALA A 292 -26.93 -17.78 -7.38
N THR A 293 -25.84 -17.25 -7.93
CA THR A 293 -25.02 -17.94 -8.95
C THR A 293 -23.97 -18.84 -8.34
N TRP A 294 -23.55 -18.58 -7.10
CA TRP A 294 -22.56 -19.38 -6.42
C TRP A 294 -23.14 -20.73 -5.97
N ILE A 295 -22.61 -21.81 -6.56
CA ILE A 295 -22.87 -23.19 -6.17
C ILE A 295 -21.53 -23.74 -5.69
N ARG A 296 -21.49 -24.24 -4.45
CA ARG A 296 -20.31 -24.89 -3.91
C ARG A 296 -19.91 -26.04 -4.84
N ALA A 297 -18.70 -25.97 -5.39
CA ALA A 297 -18.11 -27.08 -6.14
C ALA A 297 -17.74 -28.23 -5.20
#